data_AF-A0A2W4SHE4-F1
#
_entry.id   AF-A0A2W4SHE4-F1
#
_cell.length_a   1.000
_cell.length_b   1.000
_cell.length_c   1.000
_cell.angle_alpha   90.00
_cell.angle_beta   90.00
_cell.angle_gamma   90.00
#
_symmetry.space_group_name_H-M   'P 1'
#
loop_
_entity.id
_entity.type
_entity.pdbx_description
1 polymer ?
#
loop_
_entity_poly.entity_id
_entity_poly.type
_entity_poly.pdbx_seq_one_letter_code
_entity_poly.pdbx_strand_id
1 'polypeptide(L)'
;MRLLTNIWTARILVIIGFLAGWNSLGATFAHIGNDAFLLTEQAPLVQTHSWHHFLRELGAQFGAMAAILVILFAAPRYRTPITWWVMLILMIGFYAPFWIGVPFDPAYGAPNMSAEINHLSMALPALLGAFLARHHFVGTERTAARDPLGAHET
;
A
#
# COMPACT_ATOMS: atom_id res chain seq x y z
N MET A 1 5.68 -10.14 24.31
CA MET A 1 5.43 -10.99 23.12
C MET A 1 4.00 -10.91 22.55
N ARG A 2 2.95 -10.52 23.31
CA ARG A 2 1.57 -10.39 22.76
C ARG A 2 1.37 -9.30 21.70
N LEU A 3 2.20 -8.25 21.68
CA LEU A 3 2.10 -7.16 20.70
C LEU A 3 2.43 -7.63 19.27
N LEU A 4 3.44 -8.50 19.10
CA LEU A 4 3.87 -8.96 17.78
C LEU A 4 2.95 -10.03 17.18
N THR A 5 2.10 -10.65 17.99
CA THR A 5 1.16 -11.70 17.56
C THR A 5 -0.28 -11.21 17.41
N ASN A 6 -0.54 -9.94 17.71
CA ASN A 6 -1.86 -9.33 17.61
C ASN A 6 -2.06 -8.66 16.25
N ILE A 7 -3.13 -9.03 15.54
CA ILE A 7 -3.48 -8.46 14.23
C ILE A 7 -3.73 -6.95 14.29
N TRP A 8 -4.15 -6.42 15.45
CA TRP A 8 -4.33 -4.99 15.62
C TRP A 8 -3.03 -4.22 15.53
N THR A 9 -1.92 -4.79 15.98
CA THR A 9 -0.59 -4.17 15.81
C THR A 9 -0.27 -4.02 14.33
N ALA A 10 -0.48 -5.09 13.54
CA ALA A 10 -0.29 -5.04 12.09
C ALA A 10 -1.17 -3.98 11.42
N ARG A 11 -2.46 -3.92 11.80
CA ARG A 11 -3.40 -2.91 11.30
C ARG A 11 -2.98 -1.48 11.61
N ILE A 12 -2.61 -1.22 12.86
CA ILE A 12 -2.19 0.11 13.30
C ILE A 12 -0.93 0.53 12.54
N LEU A 13 0.04 -0.36 12.38
CA LEU A 13 1.27 -0.07 11.64
C LEU A 13 1.00 0.28 10.16
N VAL A 14 0.11 -0.46 9.49
CA VAL A 14 -0.32 -0.13 8.12
C VAL A 14 -1.03 1.22 8.05
N ILE A 15 -1.94 1.50 8.99
CA ILE A 15 -2.62 2.79 9.06
C ILE A 15 -1.62 3.93 9.28
N ILE A 16 -0.66 3.77 10.20
CA ILE A 16 0.38 4.77 10.45
C ILE A 16 1.20 5.02 9.17
N GLY A 17 1.63 3.97 8.46
CA GLY A 17 2.38 4.13 7.22
C GLY A 17 1.59 4.85 6.12
N PHE A 18 0.29 4.60 6.03
CA PHE A 18 -0.61 5.33 5.11
C PHE A 18 -0.83 6.79 5.51
N LEU A 19 -1.01 7.06 6.80
CA LEU A 19 -1.22 8.43 7.32
C LEU A 19 0.06 9.26 7.29
N ALA A 20 1.23 8.66 7.50
CA ALA A 20 2.53 9.33 7.29
C ALA A 20 2.66 9.86 5.85
N GLY A 21 2.00 9.20 4.90
CA GLY A 21 1.94 9.61 3.51
C GLY A 21 1.07 10.80 3.19
N TRP A 22 0.31 11.30 4.18
CA TRP A 22 -0.64 12.39 3.96
C TRP A 22 0.04 13.66 3.43
N ASN A 23 1.26 13.97 3.87
CA ASN A 23 2.00 15.12 3.38
C ASN A 23 2.36 15.00 1.89
N SER A 24 2.79 13.81 1.45
CA SER A 24 3.07 13.55 0.02
C SER A 24 1.80 13.61 -0.82
N LEU A 25 0.73 12.94 -0.38
CA LEU A 25 -0.56 12.97 -1.06
C LEU A 25 -1.12 14.39 -1.13
N GLY A 26 -1.05 15.15 -0.03
CA GLY A 26 -1.46 16.55 0.04
C GLY A 26 -0.67 17.44 -0.93
N ALA A 27 0.65 17.23 -1.04
CA ALA A 27 1.47 17.92 -2.03
C ALA A 27 1.03 17.56 -3.46
N THR A 28 0.75 16.28 -3.74
CA THR A 28 0.19 15.83 -5.03
C THR A 28 -1.12 16.56 -5.34
N PHE A 29 -2.05 16.64 -4.39
CA PHE A 29 -3.30 17.41 -4.57
C PHE A 29 -3.06 18.91 -4.79
N ALA A 30 -2.09 19.51 -4.11
CA ALA A 30 -1.74 20.91 -4.28
C ALA A 30 -1.18 21.24 -5.68
N HIS A 31 -0.76 20.24 -6.44
CA HIS A 31 -0.34 20.41 -7.83
C HIS A 31 -1.51 20.40 -8.82
N ILE A 32 -2.74 20.10 -8.38
CA ILE A 32 -3.93 20.18 -9.25
C ILE A 32 -4.14 21.62 -9.72
N GLY A 33 -4.19 21.82 -11.04
CA GLY A 33 -4.30 23.14 -11.69
C GLY A 33 -3.03 23.98 -11.66
N ASN A 34 -1.86 23.44 -11.29
CA ASN A 34 -0.61 24.20 -11.29
C ASN A 34 0.19 23.98 -12.59
N ASP A 35 0.29 25.04 -13.39
CA ASP A 35 0.96 25.02 -14.70
C ASP A 35 2.47 24.69 -14.60
N ALA A 36 3.10 24.91 -13.44
CA ALA A 36 4.51 24.55 -13.23
C ALA A 36 4.76 23.03 -13.24
N PHE A 37 3.70 22.22 -13.11
CA PHE A 37 3.75 20.75 -13.16
C PHE A 37 3.20 20.19 -14.48
N LEU A 38 2.79 21.05 -15.41
CA LEU A 38 2.43 20.64 -16.75
C LEU A 38 3.68 20.48 -17.62
N LEU A 39 3.67 19.46 -18.48
CA LEU A 39 4.68 19.30 -19.52
C LEU A 39 4.58 20.48 -20.51
N THR A 40 5.71 20.92 -21.07
CA THR A 40 5.82 22.11 -21.92
C THR A 40 4.85 22.09 -23.12
N GLU A 41 4.27 23.25 -23.44
CA GLU A 41 3.18 23.43 -24.43
C GLU A 41 3.51 23.12 -25.90
N GLN A 42 4.66 22.49 -26.16
CA GLN A 42 5.16 22.25 -27.52
C GLN A 42 4.29 21.29 -28.33
N ALA A 43 3.32 20.60 -27.71
CA ALA A 43 2.28 19.85 -28.42
C ALA A 43 0.87 19.99 -27.78
N PRO A 44 -0.21 20.14 -28.60
CA PRO A 44 -1.56 20.46 -28.11
C PRO A 44 -2.20 19.46 -27.13
N LEU A 45 -1.75 18.19 -27.18
CA LEU A 45 -2.29 17.10 -26.35
C LEU A 45 -1.50 16.88 -25.05
N VAL A 46 -0.38 17.57 -24.88
CA VAL A 46 0.57 17.29 -23.80
C VAL A 46 -0.02 17.61 -22.43
N GLN A 47 -0.76 18.72 -22.29
CA GLN A 47 -1.40 19.08 -21.02
C GLN A 47 -2.51 18.11 -20.61
N THR A 48 -3.40 17.73 -21.55
CA THR A 48 -4.49 16.78 -21.25
C THR A 48 -3.95 15.38 -20.97
N HIS A 49 -2.85 15.00 -21.61
CA HIS A 49 -2.13 13.76 -21.34
C HIS A 49 -1.48 13.76 -19.94
N SER A 50 -0.82 14.85 -19.54
CA SER A 50 -0.29 15.00 -18.17
C SER A 50 -1.39 14.86 -17.12
N TRP A 51 -2.54 15.50 -17.31
CA TRP A 51 -3.70 15.35 -16.42
C TRP A 51 -4.23 13.92 -16.36
N HIS A 52 -4.31 13.24 -17.51
CA HIS A 52 -4.72 11.83 -17.55
C HIS A 52 -3.79 10.96 -16.70
N HIS A 53 -2.47 11.11 -16.87
CA HIS A 53 -1.47 10.35 -16.11
C HIS A 53 -1.55 10.64 -14.61
N PHE A 54 -1.63 11.91 -14.24
CA PHE A 54 -1.77 12.36 -12.86
C PHE A 54 -3.00 11.73 -12.17
N LEU A 55 -4.19 11.85 -12.78
CA LEU A 55 -5.42 11.31 -12.20
C LEU A 55 -5.43 9.78 -12.14
N ARG A 56 -4.85 9.13 -13.16
CA ARG A 56 -4.70 7.68 -13.18
C ARG A 56 -3.81 7.20 -12.05
N GLU A 57 -2.70 7.88 -11.80
CA GLU A 57 -1.77 7.56 -10.70
C GLU A 57 -2.43 7.76 -9.34
N LEU A 58 -3.15 8.87 -9.15
CA LEU A 58 -3.91 9.14 -7.94
C LEU A 58 -4.96 8.05 -7.67
N GLY A 59 -5.73 7.69 -8.70
CA GLY A 59 -6.73 6.62 -8.61
C GLY A 59 -6.12 5.25 -8.30
N ALA A 60 -4.98 4.92 -8.92
CA ALA A 60 -4.25 3.70 -8.65
C ALA A 60 -3.73 3.64 -7.20
N GLN A 61 -3.22 4.75 -6.67
CA GLN A 61 -2.76 4.83 -5.28
C GLN A 61 -3.89 4.59 -4.28
N PHE A 62 -5.02 5.30 -4.42
CA PHE A 62 -6.18 5.07 -3.54
C PHE A 62 -6.77 3.67 -3.69
N GLY A 63 -6.84 3.15 -4.91
CA GLY A 63 -7.30 1.79 -5.19
C GLY A 63 -6.44 0.73 -4.48
N ALA A 64 -5.11 0.86 -4.56
CA ALA A 64 -4.19 -0.04 -3.88
C ALA A 64 -4.33 0.05 -2.35
N MET A 65 -4.38 1.27 -1.79
CA MET A 65 -4.60 1.47 -0.35
C MET A 65 -5.91 0.84 0.13
N ALA A 66 -7.00 1.07 -0.60
CA ALA A 66 -8.30 0.49 -0.27
C ALA A 66 -8.27 -1.04 -0.33
N ALA A 67 -7.69 -1.63 -1.38
CA ALA A 67 -7.56 -3.09 -1.51
C ALA A 67 -6.74 -3.70 -0.36
N ILE A 68 -5.62 -3.07 0.01
CA ILE A 68 -4.79 -3.50 1.16
C ILE A 68 -5.61 -3.47 2.45
N LEU A 69 -6.35 -2.38 2.72
CA LEU A 69 -7.19 -2.26 3.90
C LEU A 69 -8.31 -3.31 3.91
N VAL A 70 -8.98 -3.54 2.79
CA VAL A 70 -10.02 -4.58 2.67
C VAL A 70 -9.46 -5.95 3.02
N ILE A 71 -8.28 -6.32 2.49
CA ILE A 71 -7.65 -7.60 2.79
C ILE A 71 -7.25 -7.69 4.27
N LEU A 72 -6.63 -6.64 4.81
CA LEU A 72 -6.13 -6.63 6.18
C LEU A 72 -7.26 -6.66 7.24
N PHE A 73 -8.40 -6.07 6.90
CA PHE A 73 -9.59 -6.05 7.75
C PHE A 73 -10.58 -7.17 7.48
N ALA A 74 -10.38 -7.96 6.41
CA ALA A 74 -11.24 -9.08 6.05
C ALA A 74 -11.50 -10.01 7.24
N ALA A 75 -12.70 -10.62 7.29
CA ALA A 75 -13.03 -11.61 8.31
C ALA A 75 -12.05 -12.80 8.27
N PRO A 76 -11.79 -13.51 9.40
CA PRO A 76 -10.80 -14.59 9.46
C PRO A 76 -10.94 -15.65 8.37
N ARG A 77 -12.18 -16.00 7.96
CA ARG A 77 -12.46 -16.96 6.88
C ARG A 77 -11.90 -16.60 5.50
N TYR A 78 -11.61 -15.31 5.27
CA TYR A 78 -11.05 -14.81 4.02
C TYR A 78 -9.54 -14.56 4.09
N ARG A 79 -8.93 -14.71 5.27
CA ARG A 79 -7.49 -14.54 5.45
C ARG A 79 -6.78 -15.84 5.11
N THR A 80 -6.44 -15.97 3.84
CA THR A 80 -5.72 -17.11 3.28
C THR A 80 -4.28 -16.72 2.92
N PRO A 81 -3.36 -17.68 2.76
CA PRO A 81 -1.99 -17.38 2.31
C PRO A 81 -1.96 -16.57 1.01
N ILE A 82 -2.91 -16.84 0.09
CA ILE A 82 -3.05 -16.13 -1.18
C ILE A 82 -3.36 -14.66 -0.94
N THR A 83 -4.38 -14.35 -0.13
CA THR A 83 -4.75 -12.95 0.14
C THR A 83 -3.63 -12.17 0.83
N TRP A 84 -2.81 -12.82 1.66
CA TRP A 84 -1.61 -12.19 2.21
C TRP A 84 -0.57 -11.85 1.14
N TRP A 85 -0.29 -12.76 0.20
CA TRP A 85 0.61 -12.49 -0.91
C TRP A 85 0.09 -11.36 -1.80
N VAL A 86 -1.21 -11.33 -2.10
CA VAL A 86 -1.83 -10.23 -2.85
C VAL A 86 -1.61 -8.90 -2.13
N MET A 87 -1.88 -8.85 -0.81
CA MET A 87 -1.62 -7.65 -0.01
C MET A 87 -0.14 -7.24 -0.02
N LEU A 88 0.79 -8.19 0.11
CA LEU A 88 2.23 -7.90 0.10
C LEU A 88 2.69 -7.35 -1.26
N ILE A 89 2.25 -7.97 -2.37
CA ILE A 89 2.57 -7.51 -3.73
C ILE A 89 2.01 -6.12 -3.97
N LEU A 90 0.75 -5.86 -3.57
CA LEU A 90 0.15 -4.53 -3.66
C LEU A 90 0.96 -3.51 -2.85
N MET A 91 1.40 -3.86 -1.64
CA MET A 91 2.15 -2.95 -0.80
C MET A 91 3.55 -2.66 -1.34
N ILE A 92 4.25 -3.67 -1.85
CA ILE A 92 5.55 -3.48 -2.52
C ILE A 92 5.37 -2.62 -3.77
N GLY A 93 4.38 -2.92 -4.62
CA GLY A 93 4.10 -2.14 -5.82
C GLY A 93 3.70 -0.69 -5.52
N PHE A 94 2.96 -0.46 -4.45
CA PHE A 94 2.58 0.88 -3.99
C PHE A 94 3.80 1.73 -3.59
N TYR A 95 4.77 1.12 -2.91
CA TYR A 95 5.96 1.80 -2.41
C TYR A 95 7.16 1.78 -3.38
N ALA A 96 7.17 0.91 -4.38
CA ALA A 96 8.27 0.78 -5.34
C ALA A 96 8.67 2.11 -6.03
N PRO A 97 7.74 3.00 -6.43
CA PRO A 97 8.10 4.27 -7.07
C PRO A 97 9.02 5.16 -6.22
N PHE A 98 8.99 5.07 -4.89
CA PHE A 98 9.83 5.89 -4.01
C PHE A 98 11.33 5.61 -4.19
N TRP A 99 11.67 4.43 -4.70
CA TRP A 99 13.05 4.01 -4.93
C TRP A 99 13.31 3.64 -6.39
N ILE A 100 12.44 4.03 -7.33
CA ILE A 100 12.68 3.76 -8.76
C ILE A 100 14.00 4.38 -9.24
N GLY A 101 14.50 5.43 -8.56
CA GLY A 101 15.80 6.00 -8.89
C GLY A 101 17.01 5.08 -8.65
N VAL A 102 16.91 4.12 -7.72
CA VAL A 102 18.00 3.16 -7.42
C VAL A 102 17.44 1.74 -7.44
N PRO A 103 17.85 0.88 -8.39
CA PRO A 103 19.11 0.94 -9.13
C PRO A 103 19.03 1.51 -10.56
N PHE A 104 17.90 2.10 -10.98
CA PHE A 104 17.68 2.42 -12.40
C PHE A 104 18.32 3.74 -12.85
N ASP A 105 17.81 4.88 -12.38
CA ASP A 105 18.33 6.21 -12.73
C ASP A 105 18.21 7.18 -11.53
N PRO A 106 19.33 7.61 -10.92
CA PRO A 106 19.32 8.50 -9.76
C PRO A 106 18.53 9.81 -9.95
N ALA A 107 18.31 10.24 -11.20
CA ALA A 107 17.48 11.42 -11.49
C ALA A 107 16.01 11.25 -11.05
N TYR A 108 15.51 10.01 -10.92
CA TYR A 108 14.18 9.71 -10.40
C TYR A 108 14.16 9.39 -8.89
N GLY A 109 15.29 9.58 -8.21
CA GLY A 109 15.37 9.40 -6.76
C GLY A 109 14.67 10.51 -5.97
N ALA A 110 14.57 10.32 -4.66
CA ALA A 110 14.09 11.37 -3.77
C ALA A 110 14.96 12.63 -3.91
N PRO A 111 14.36 13.84 -4.02
CA PRO A 111 15.10 15.07 -4.34
C PRO A 111 16.05 15.53 -3.22
N ASN A 112 15.87 15.02 -2.00
CA ASN A 112 16.71 15.30 -0.84
C ASN A 112 16.47 14.26 0.28
N MET A 113 17.32 14.29 1.31
CA MET A 113 17.21 13.38 2.46
C MET A 113 15.89 13.50 3.21
N SER A 114 15.25 14.68 3.25
CA SER A 114 13.96 14.85 3.91
C SER A 114 12.85 14.06 3.18
N ALA A 115 12.87 14.06 1.85
CA ALA A 115 11.95 13.26 1.05
C ALA A 115 12.20 11.75 1.24
N GLU A 116 13.46 11.34 1.31
CA GLU A 116 13.84 9.94 1.59
C GLU A 116 13.34 9.47 2.96
N ILE A 117 13.54 10.27 4.00
CA ILE A 117 13.02 10.00 5.35
C ILE A 117 11.49 9.91 5.33
N ASN A 118 10.82 10.78 4.58
CA ASN A 118 9.37 10.74 4.44
C ASN A 118 8.93 9.43 3.78
N HIS A 119 9.53 9.02 2.66
CA HIS A 119 9.27 7.72 2.01
C HIS A 119 9.46 6.54 2.97
N LEU A 120 10.56 6.53 3.73
CA LEU A 120 10.83 5.49 4.72
C LEU A 120 9.79 5.48 5.86
N SER A 121 9.38 6.65 6.34
CA SER A 121 8.38 6.78 7.39
C SER A 121 7.00 6.24 6.97
N MET A 122 6.72 6.26 5.66
CA MET A 122 5.52 5.67 5.08
C MET A 122 5.66 4.16 4.91
N ALA A 123 6.74 3.72 4.25
CA ALA A 123 6.89 2.34 3.82
C ALA A 123 7.22 1.38 4.97
N LEU A 124 8.12 1.78 5.89
CA LEU A 124 8.59 0.88 6.94
C LEU A 124 7.46 0.42 7.87
N PRO A 125 6.62 1.28 8.44
CA PRO A 125 5.50 0.83 9.27
C PRO A 125 4.55 -0.08 8.50
N ALA A 126 4.19 0.29 7.26
CA ALA A 126 3.25 -0.48 6.48
C ALA A 126 3.76 -1.87 6.10
N LEU A 127 5.01 -1.97 5.61
CA LEU A 127 5.65 -3.26 5.29
C LEU A 127 5.82 -4.12 6.55
N LEU A 128 6.29 -3.55 7.66
CA LEU A 128 6.35 -4.25 8.95
C LEU A 128 4.98 -4.78 9.38
N GLY A 129 3.94 -3.97 9.20
CA GLY A 129 2.55 -4.37 9.46
C GLY A 129 2.11 -5.57 8.61
N ALA A 130 2.39 -5.59 7.31
CA ALA A 130 2.10 -6.76 6.47
C ALA A 130 2.87 -8.01 6.88
N PHE A 131 4.16 -7.88 7.22
CA PHE A 131 4.96 -9.01 7.67
C PHE A 131 4.42 -9.57 8.99
N LEU A 132 4.08 -8.71 9.94
CA LEU A 132 3.44 -9.10 11.20
C LEU A 132 2.02 -9.66 10.99
N ALA A 133 1.32 -9.30 9.92
CA ALA A 133 0.01 -9.89 9.63
C ALA A 133 0.12 -11.37 9.19
N ARG A 134 1.27 -11.81 8.66
CA ARG A 134 1.44 -13.10 7.96
C ARG A 134 0.90 -14.31 8.72
N HIS A 135 1.17 -14.43 10.01
CA HIS A 135 0.74 -15.61 10.78
C HIS A 135 -0.79 -15.71 10.89
N HIS A 136 -1.52 -14.60 10.73
CA HIS A 136 -2.99 -14.59 10.72
C HIS A 136 -3.60 -15.05 9.39
N PHE A 137 -2.78 -15.21 8.35
CA PHE A 137 -3.21 -15.66 7.02
C PHE A 137 -2.73 -17.07 6.69
N VAL A 138 -1.66 -17.55 7.36
CA VAL A 138 -1.08 -18.89 7.13
C VAL A 138 -1.59 -19.93 8.14
N GLY A 139 -2.09 -19.52 9.31
CA GLY A 139 -2.53 -20.44 10.38
C GLY A 139 -3.98 -20.93 10.31
N THR A 140 -4.81 -20.35 9.43
CA THR A 140 -6.28 -20.55 9.38
C THR A 140 -6.71 -21.87 8.72
N GLU A 141 -5.90 -22.44 7.84
CA GLU A 141 -6.22 -23.68 7.11
C GLU A 141 -6.32 -24.91 8.04
N ARG A 142 -5.58 -24.94 9.16
CA ARG A 142 -5.61 -26.07 10.10
C ARG A 142 -6.89 -26.19 10.92
N THR A 143 -7.62 -25.09 11.11
CA THR A 143 -8.89 -25.07 11.86
C THR A 143 -10.09 -25.39 10.98
N ALA A 144 -10.10 -24.96 9.71
CA ALA A 144 -11.21 -25.22 8.80
C ALA A 144 -11.28 -26.69 8.35
N ALA A 145 -10.14 -27.38 8.25
CA ALA A 145 -10.09 -28.80 7.87
C ALA A 145 -10.51 -29.77 8.99
N ARG A 146 -10.73 -29.29 10.23
CA ARG A 146 -11.07 -30.14 11.38
C ARG A 146 -12.57 -30.29 11.66
N ASP A 147 -13.43 -29.67 10.87
CA ASP A 147 -14.87 -29.77 11.12
C ASP A 147 -15.75 -29.94 9.86
N PRO A 148 -15.64 -31.06 9.13
CA PRO A 148 -16.66 -31.45 8.16
C PRO A 148 -17.67 -32.48 8.70
N LEU A 149 -17.63 -32.87 9.99
CA LEU A 149 -18.43 -34.00 10.51
C LEU A 149 -19.20 -33.75 11.81
N GLY A 150 -19.26 -32.52 12.33
CA GLY A 150 -19.85 -32.23 13.64
C GLY A 150 -21.34 -31.84 13.71
N ALA A 151 -22.17 -32.08 12.69
CA ALA A 151 -23.60 -31.72 12.79
C ALA A 151 -24.54 -32.63 11.97
N HIS A 152 -24.49 -33.93 12.24
CA HIS A 152 -25.68 -34.76 12.30
C HIS A 152 -25.66 -35.47 13.67
N GLU A 153 -26.86 -35.72 14.23
CA GLU A 153 -27.14 -36.34 15.55
C GLU A 153 -27.44 -35.35 16.71
N THR A 154 -28.64 -34.78 16.76
CA THR A 154 -29.82 -35.36 17.47
C THR A 154 -31.03 -34.45 17.31
#